data_AF-A0AAE3KML3-F1
#
_entry.id   AF-A0AAE3KML3-F1
#
_cell.length_a   1.000
_cell.length_b   1.000
_cell.length_c   1.000
_cell.angle_alpha   90.00
_cell.angle_beta   90.00
_cell.angle_gamma   90.00
#
_symmetry.space_group_name_H-M   'P 1'
#
loop_
_entity.id
_entity.type
_entity.pdbx_description
1 polymer ?
#
loop_
_entity_poly.entity_id
_entity_poly.type
_entity_poly.pdbx_seq_one_letter_code
_entity_poly.pdbx_strand_id
1 'polypeptide(L)'
;MDFLNIKNQNPSKKEADINMIEINNPEINVDELMEKIKKEVANRSNILIQEDPKFSLPNGISTLKISHIEALLNDANFNSQVATKWPDKFNRFPLNLSQPLQKFFLKIHGFIFKKQRAVNVALIQALRESLALNQQLMAQVATLQEQFNGVCNRLTAVEEKVATTEGRLNNTEGRLNNTEGRLNNTEGRLNTTEGRLTTTEERLNTTEERLNTTEGRLNNTEG
;
A
#
# COMPACT_ATOMS: atom_id res chain seq x y z
N MET A 1 -26.05 -39.74 68.84
CA MET A 1 -25.51 -39.40 67.51
C MET A 1 -25.92 -37.97 67.17
N ASP A 2 -25.82 -37.04 68.12
CA ASP A 2 -24.62 -36.22 68.41
C ASP A 2 -24.40 -35.18 67.29
N PHE A 3 -24.90 -33.94 67.44
CA PHE A 3 -24.24 -32.78 68.10
C PHE A 3 -22.88 -32.50 67.42
N LEU A 4 -22.62 -31.38 66.72
CA LEU A 4 -22.66 -29.95 67.09
C LEU A 4 -22.62 -29.11 65.78
N ASN A 5 -23.44 -28.08 65.56
CA ASN A 5 -23.42 -26.73 66.15
C ASN A 5 -22.27 -25.81 65.67
N ILE A 6 -22.65 -24.55 65.46
CA ILE A 6 -21.90 -23.28 65.44
C ILE A 6 -21.92 -22.61 64.04
N LYS A 7 -22.95 -21.81 63.75
CA LYS A 7 -23.03 -20.35 64.00
C LYS A 7 -21.81 -19.57 63.46
N ASN A 8 -22.07 -18.87 62.36
CA ASN A 8 -21.95 -17.41 62.26
C ASN A 8 -20.55 -16.80 62.48
N GLN A 9 -19.87 -16.40 61.41
CA GLN A 9 -18.90 -15.30 61.44
C GLN A 9 -18.65 -14.69 60.05
N ASN A 10 -19.30 -13.54 59.83
CA ASN A 10 -18.78 -12.32 59.20
C ASN A 10 -18.55 -12.27 57.66
N PRO A 11 -19.29 -11.43 56.89
CA PRO A 11 -19.09 -11.22 55.46
C PRO A 11 -17.86 -10.37 55.08
N SER A 12 -17.09 -9.87 56.05
CA SER A 12 -16.00 -8.89 55.85
C SER A 12 -14.68 -9.42 55.24
N LYS A 13 -14.68 -10.59 54.59
CA LYS A 13 -13.46 -11.18 53.97
C LYS A 13 -13.55 -11.42 52.46
N LYS A 14 -14.63 -11.00 51.80
CA LYS A 14 -14.78 -11.11 50.34
C LYS A 14 -14.43 -9.83 49.56
N GLU A 15 -14.04 -8.75 50.24
CA GLU A 15 -13.79 -7.45 49.60
C GLU A 15 -12.30 -7.06 49.51
N ALA A 16 -11.37 -7.92 49.90
CA ALA A 16 -9.93 -7.59 49.90
C ALA A 16 -9.13 -8.15 48.71
N ASP A 17 -9.70 -9.00 47.86
CA ASP A 17 -9.01 -9.63 46.72
C ASP A 17 -9.63 -9.24 45.35
N ILE A 18 -10.25 -8.07 45.25
CA ILE A 18 -10.70 -7.48 43.97
C ILE A 18 -9.99 -6.15 43.76
N ASN A 19 -8.66 -6.16 43.84
CA ASN A 19 -7.80 -5.06 43.41
C ASN A 19 -6.41 -5.66 43.23
N MET A 20 -6.09 -6.16 42.04
CA MET A 20 -4.73 -6.40 41.52
C MET A 20 -4.79 -7.22 40.22
N ILE A 21 -5.55 -6.74 39.24
CA ILE A 21 -5.13 -6.89 37.83
C ILE A 21 -5.36 -5.53 37.22
N GLU A 22 -4.44 -4.62 37.53
CA GLU A 22 -4.22 -3.42 36.75
C GLU A 22 -3.79 -3.89 35.36
N ILE A 23 -4.78 -4.03 34.47
CA ILE A 23 -4.55 -4.28 33.06
C ILE A 23 -3.89 -3.00 32.55
N ASN A 24 -2.55 -2.97 32.57
CA ASN A 24 -1.76 -2.07 31.75
C ASN A 24 -2.00 -2.45 30.28
N ASN A 25 -3.20 -2.13 29.79
CA ASN A 25 -3.50 -2.06 28.37
C ASN A 25 -3.09 -0.65 27.97
N PRO A 26 -1.99 -0.44 27.22
CA PRO A 26 -1.74 0.88 26.68
C PRO A 26 -2.95 1.19 25.80
N GLU A 27 -3.77 2.15 26.21
CA GLU A 27 -4.79 2.73 25.35
C GLU A 27 -4.08 3.13 24.07
N ILE A 28 -4.33 2.37 23.01
CA ILE A 28 -3.86 2.72 21.67
C ILE A 28 -4.63 4.00 21.34
N ASN A 29 -4.02 5.13 21.66
CA ASN A 29 -4.59 6.44 21.39
C ASN A 29 -4.60 6.61 19.86
N VAL A 30 -5.78 6.41 19.28
CA VAL A 30 -6.01 6.46 17.83
C VAL A 30 -5.61 7.83 17.27
N ASP A 31 -5.76 8.89 18.06
CA ASP A 31 -5.38 10.25 17.67
C ASP A 31 -3.86 10.41 17.60
N GLU A 32 -3.13 9.87 18.58
CA GLU A 32 -1.66 9.86 18.57
C GLU A 32 -1.12 9.01 17.40
N LEU A 33 -1.76 7.88 17.12
CA LEU A 33 -1.42 7.04 15.98
C LEU A 33 -1.73 7.72 14.65
N MET A 34 -2.84 8.43 14.55
CA MET A 34 -3.22 9.21 13.37
C MET A 34 -2.25 10.37 13.14
N GLU A 35 -1.84 11.07 14.19
CA GLU A 35 -0.81 12.12 14.11
C GLU A 35 0.56 11.55 13.74
N LYS A 36 0.93 10.38 14.29
CA LYS A 36 2.17 9.70 13.94
C LYS A 36 2.16 9.19 12.50
N ILE A 37 1.02 8.70 12.01
CA ILE A 37 0.82 8.32 10.60
C ILE A 37 0.87 9.55 9.71
N LYS A 38 0.17 10.65 10.02
CA LYS A 38 0.24 11.89 9.25
C LYS A 38 1.67 12.43 9.19
N LYS A 39 2.39 12.40 10.32
CA LYS A 39 3.79 12.83 10.40
C LYS A 39 4.73 11.93 9.61
N GLU A 40 4.55 10.61 9.68
CA GLU A 40 5.33 9.64 8.91
C GLU A 40 5.02 9.72 7.40
N VAL A 41 3.76 9.92 7.02
CA VAL A 41 3.32 10.16 5.65
C VAL A 41 3.88 11.49 5.14
N ALA A 42 3.90 12.55 5.94
CA ALA A 42 4.52 13.83 5.59
C ALA A 42 6.05 13.74 5.46
N ASN A 43 6.69 12.92 6.28
CA ASN A 43 8.12 12.65 6.21
C ASN A 43 8.47 11.82 4.96
N ARG A 44 7.61 10.86 4.59
CA ARG A 44 7.74 10.06 3.36
C ARG A 44 7.32 10.83 2.12
N SER A 45 6.37 11.75 2.20
CA SER A 45 5.99 12.62 1.08
C SER A 45 7.06 13.63 0.76
N ASN A 46 7.84 14.12 1.74
CA ASN A 46 9.07 14.88 1.47
C ASN A 46 10.17 14.04 0.78
N ILE A 47 10.10 12.70 0.85
CA ILE A 47 10.97 11.78 0.10
C ILE A 47 10.34 11.41 -1.27
N LEU A 48 9.02 11.56 -1.43
CA LEU A 48 8.25 11.21 -2.63
C LEU A 48 7.86 12.41 -3.52
N ILE A 49 8.15 13.64 -3.10
CA ILE A 49 8.08 14.86 -3.94
C ILE A 49 9.50 15.41 -4.13
N GLN A 50 10.47 14.51 -4.31
CA GLN A 50 11.49 14.77 -5.30
C GLN A 50 11.04 13.99 -6.53
N GLU A 51 10.15 14.60 -7.32
CA GLU A 51 10.10 14.29 -8.74
C GLU A 51 11.51 14.55 -9.26
N ASP A 52 12.36 13.53 -9.25
CA ASP A 52 13.52 13.52 -10.10
C ASP A 52 12.94 13.26 -11.50
N PRO A 53 12.83 14.25 -12.40
CA PRO A 53 12.08 14.09 -13.64
C PRO A 53 12.85 13.24 -14.66
N LYS A 54 13.92 12.54 -14.25
CA LYS A 54 14.86 11.84 -15.12
C LYS A 54 15.59 10.70 -14.41
N PHE A 55 14.88 9.63 -14.05
CA PHE A 55 15.41 8.32 -14.42
C PHE A 55 14.80 7.89 -15.75
N SER A 56 15.04 8.70 -16.77
CA SER A 56 15.12 8.16 -18.12
C SER A 56 16.50 7.55 -18.22
N LEU A 57 16.59 6.22 -18.36
CA LEU A 57 17.76 5.70 -19.07
C LEU A 57 17.87 6.53 -20.35
N PRO A 58 19.00 7.15 -20.67
CA PRO A 58 19.17 7.84 -21.93
C PRO A 58 19.03 6.78 -23.02
N ASN A 59 17.81 6.57 -23.52
CA ASN A 59 17.47 5.54 -24.49
C ASN A 59 18.30 5.71 -25.77
N GLY A 60 18.70 6.95 -26.09
CA GLY A 60 19.60 7.24 -27.21
C GLY A 60 21.07 6.91 -26.96
N ILE A 61 21.61 7.16 -25.76
CA ILE A 61 23.05 7.00 -25.49
C ILE A 61 23.40 5.54 -25.18
N SER A 62 22.50 4.83 -24.50
CA SER A 62 22.70 3.42 -24.10
C SER A 62 22.67 2.50 -25.32
N THR A 63 21.68 2.68 -26.20
CA THR A 63 21.52 1.88 -27.43
C THR A 63 22.64 2.13 -28.44
N LEU A 64 23.06 3.39 -28.63
CA LEU A 64 24.21 3.74 -29.49
C LEU A 64 25.53 3.17 -28.98
N LYS A 65 25.74 3.12 -27.64
CA LYS A 65 26.93 2.50 -27.06
C LYS A 65 26.91 0.97 -27.17
N ILE A 66 25.74 0.35 -27.00
CA ILE A 66 25.57 -1.11 -27.13
C ILE A 66 25.83 -1.56 -28.57
N SER A 67 25.28 -0.87 -29.57
CA SER A 67 25.51 -1.23 -30.98
C SER A 67 26.97 -1.06 -31.40
N HIS A 68 27.66 -0.05 -30.86
CA HIS A 68 29.11 0.10 -31.06
C HIS A 68 29.91 -1.03 -30.43
N ILE A 69 29.56 -1.46 -29.21
CA ILE A 69 30.19 -2.60 -28.54
C ILE A 69 29.94 -3.91 -29.32
N GLU A 70 28.74 -4.12 -29.84
CA GLU A 70 28.42 -5.27 -30.70
C GLU A 70 29.24 -5.26 -31.99
N ALA A 71 29.41 -4.12 -32.64
CA ALA A 71 30.26 -3.96 -33.82
C ALA A 71 31.73 -4.31 -33.50
N LEU A 72 32.28 -3.78 -32.39
CA LEU A 72 33.63 -4.11 -31.93
C LEU A 72 33.80 -5.60 -31.61
N LEU A 73 32.79 -6.24 -31.00
CA LEU A 73 32.81 -7.67 -30.73
C LEU A 73 32.73 -8.50 -32.02
N ASN A 74 32.00 -8.04 -33.03
CA ASN A 74 31.94 -8.69 -34.33
C ASN A 74 33.28 -8.58 -35.08
N ASP A 75 33.91 -7.41 -35.05
CA ASP A 75 35.25 -7.19 -35.61
C ASP A 75 36.31 -8.03 -34.88
N ALA A 76 36.28 -8.06 -33.55
CA ALA A 76 37.18 -8.89 -32.74
C ALA A 76 36.97 -10.38 -33.03
N ASN A 77 35.72 -10.83 -33.17
CA ASN A 77 35.39 -12.21 -33.51
C ASN A 77 35.89 -12.58 -34.91
N PHE A 78 35.73 -11.70 -35.89
CA PHE A 78 36.27 -11.87 -37.25
C PHE A 78 37.80 -11.98 -37.23
N ASN A 79 38.48 -11.08 -36.52
CA ASN A 79 39.93 -11.05 -36.41
C ASN A 79 40.52 -12.21 -35.59
N SER A 80 39.72 -12.86 -34.75
CA SER A 80 40.14 -14.06 -34.00
C SER A 80 40.20 -15.34 -34.85
N GLN A 81 39.69 -15.32 -36.09
CA GLN A 81 39.65 -16.49 -36.98
C GLN A 81 41.03 -16.86 -37.56
N VAL A 82 41.19 -18.06 -38.13
CA VAL A 82 42.53 -18.51 -38.59
C VAL A 82 42.85 -17.74 -39.86
N ALA A 83 44.03 -17.11 -39.94
CA ALA A 83 44.56 -16.67 -41.23
C ALA A 83 44.85 -17.90 -42.11
N THR A 84 43.94 -18.20 -43.05
CA THR A 84 44.03 -19.36 -43.94
C THR A 84 44.85 -19.08 -45.21
N LYS A 85 45.20 -17.82 -45.47
CA LYS A 85 45.94 -17.38 -46.66
C LYS A 85 47.23 -16.67 -46.28
N TRP A 86 48.30 -16.96 -47.03
CA TRP A 86 49.55 -16.19 -46.97
C TRP A 86 49.26 -14.71 -47.28
N PRO A 87 49.66 -13.75 -46.43
CA PRO A 87 49.32 -12.35 -46.66
C PRO A 87 50.06 -11.80 -47.88
N ASP A 88 49.32 -11.20 -48.82
CA ASP A 88 49.86 -10.73 -50.10
C ASP A 88 50.98 -9.67 -49.92
N LYS A 89 51.06 -9.03 -48.75
CA LYS A 89 52.12 -8.08 -48.38
C LYS A 89 53.51 -8.75 -48.26
N PHE A 90 53.56 -10.04 -47.92
CA PHE A 90 54.82 -10.78 -47.83
C PHE A 90 55.36 -11.22 -49.19
N ASN A 91 54.58 -11.09 -50.27
CA ASN A 91 55.05 -11.31 -51.64
C ASN A 91 55.85 -10.11 -52.20
N ARG A 92 55.99 -9.02 -51.43
CA ARG A 92 56.79 -7.83 -51.79
C ARG A 92 58.20 -7.85 -51.21
N PHE A 93 58.54 -8.86 -50.41
CA PHE A 93 59.87 -9.04 -49.83
C PHE A 93 60.81 -9.68 -50.87
N PRO A 94 62.10 -9.31 -50.95
CA PRO A 94 63.05 -9.89 -51.93
C PRO A 94 63.35 -11.39 -51.71
N LEU A 95 62.80 -11.98 -50.64
CA LEU A 95 62.87 -13.42 -50.33
C LEU A 95 61.53 -14.06 -50.70
N ASN A 96 61.40 -14.53 -51.93
CA ASN A 96 60.20 -15.24 -52.39
C ASN A 96 60.18 -16.65 -51.77
N LEU A 97 59.55 -16.80 -50.59
CA LEU A 97 59.47 -18.08 -49.88
C LEU A 97 58.77 -19.14 -50.74
N SER A 98 59.38 -20.34 -50.83
CA SER A 98 58.78 -21.46 -51.56
C SER A 98 57.45 -21.90 -50.93
N GLN A 99 56.51 -22.39 -51.74
CA GLN A 99 55.20 -22.93 -51.32
C GLN A 99 55.25 -23.88 -50.11
N PRO A 100 56.18 -24.86 -50.00
CA PRO A 100 56.27 -25.70 -48.82
C PRO A 100 56.68 -24.94 -47.56
N LEU A 101 57.57 -23.94 -47.68
CA LEU A 101 58.03 -23.14 -46.56
C LEU A 101 56.93 -22.19 -46.05
N GLN A 102 56.11 -21.64 -46.95
CA GLN A 102 54.90 -20.87 -46.59
C GLN A 102 53.92 -21.72 -45.75
N LYS A 103 53.65 -22.96 -46.17
CA LYS A 103 52.78 -23.90 -45.43
C LYS A 103 53.35 -24.29 -44.07
N PHE A 104 54.65 -24.49 -43.98
CA PHE A 104 55.33 -24.78 -42.72
C PHE A 104 55.22 -23.61 -41.73
N PHE A 105 55.44 -22.38 -42.19
CA PHE A 105 55.32 -21.17 -41.37
C PHE A 105 53.88 -20.94 -40.90
N LEU A 106 52.89 -21.15 -41.78
CA LEU A 106 51.47 -21.09 -41.41
C LEU A 106 51.12 -22.12 -40.32
N LYS A 107 51.69 -23.33 -40.38
CA LYS A 107 51.48 -24.39 -39.38
C LYS A 107 52.10 -24.03 -38.03
N ILE A 108 53.32 -23.47 -38.03
CA ILE A 108 53.99 -23.00 -36.80
C ILE A 108 53.24 -21.82 -36.20
N HIS A 109 52.89 -20.83 -37.01
CA HIS A 109 52.13 -19.65 -36.57
C HIS A 109 50.79 -20.06 -35.96
N GLY A 110 50.05 -20.94 -36.62
CA GLY A 110 48.79 -21.48 -36.09
C GLY A 110 48.97 -22.24 -34.77
N PHE A 111 50.08 -22.96 -34.58
CA PHE A 111 50.38 -23.67 -33.35
C PHE A 111 50.73 -22.73 -32.19
N ILE A 112 51.60 -21.74 -32.41
CA ILE A 112 52.05 -20.77 -31.39
C ILE A 112 50.87 -19.92 -30.90
N PHE A 113 50.04 -19.43 -31.82
CA PHE A 113 48.89 -18.57 -31.48
C PHE A 113 47.63 -19.35 -31.07
N LYS A 114 47.66 -20.69 -31.05
CA LYS A 114 46.50 -21.53 -30.69
C LYS A 114 45.96 -21.20 -29.30
N LYS A 115 46.84 -21.06 -28.31
CA LYS A 115 46.45 -20.72 -26.93
C LYS A 115 45.94 -19.29 -26.82
N GLN A 116 46.66 -18.34 -27.40
CA GLN A 116 46.24 -16.93 -27.40
C GLN A 116 44.86 -16.75 -28.04
N ARG A 117 44.59 -17.47 -29.12
CA ARG A 117 43.28 -17.46 -29.77
C ARG A 117 42.19 -18.06 -28.90
N ALA A 118 42.45 -19.20 -28.26
CA ALA A 118 41.45 -19.81 -27.37
C ALA A 118 41.05 -18.84 -26.25
N VAL A 119 42.04 -18.12 -25.68
CA VAL A 119 41.80 -17.05 -24.69
C VAL A 119 41.01 -15.89 -25.31
N ASN A 120 41.39 -15.40 -26.50
CA ASN A 120 40.67 -14.30 -27.16
C ASN A 120 39.21 -14.69 -27.49
N VAL A 121 38.97 -15.91 -27.95
CA VAL A 121 37.62 -16.43 -28.24
C VAL A 121 36.80 -16.54 -26.95
N ALA A 122 37.39 -17.08 -25.88
CA ALA A 122 36.73 -17.17 -24.58
C ALA A 122 36.40 -15.79 -24.00
N LEU A 123 37.30 -14.80 -24.15
CA LEU A 123 37.07 -13.43 -23.72
C LEU A 123 35.95 -12.76 -24.52
N ILE A 124 35.94 -12.91 -25.85
CA ILE A 124 34.86 -12.39 -26.70
C ILE A 124 33.52 -13.02 -26.30
N GLN A 125 33.51 -14.32 -26.02
CA GLN A 125 32.31 -15.03 -25.58
C GLN A 125 31.82 -14.52 -24.22
N ALA A 126 32.71 -14.37 -23.24
CA ALA A 126 32.36 -13.83 -21.92
C ALA A 126 31.82 -12.40 -22.00
N LEU A 127 32.41 -11.56 -22.87
CA LEU A 127 31.91 -10.19 -23.10
C LEU A 127 30.53 -10.17 -23.77
N ARG A 128 30.26 -11.09 -24.71
CA ARG A 128 28.93 -11.25 -25.31
C ARG A 128 27.89 -11.69 -24.29
N GLU A 129 28.23 -12.65 -23.43
CA GLU A 129 27.34 -13.11 -22.36
C GLU A 129 27.06 -12.00 -21.34
N SER A 130 28.09 -11.23 -20.97
CA SER A 130 27.93 -10.06 -20.10
C SER A 130 27.02 -8.99 -20.72
N LEU A 131 27.18 -8.72 -22.02
CA LEU A 131 26.33 -7.77 -22.73
C LEU A 131 24.86 -8.24 -22.75
N ALA A 132 24.63 -9.52 -23.06
CA ALA A 132 23.29 -10.10 -23.07
C ALA A 132 22.62 -10.04 -21.69
N LEU A 133 23.37 -10.34 -20.62
CA LEU A 133 22.88 -10.23 -19.25
C LEU A 133 22.54 -8.78 -18.88
N ASN A 134 23.36 -7.82 -19.30
CA ASN A 134 23.06 -6.39 -19.11
C ASN A 134 21.79 -5.97 -19.87
N GLN A 135 21.58 -6.47 -21.10
CA GLN A 135 20.33 -6.24 -21.86
C GLN A 135 19.11 -6.81 -21.14
N GLN A 136 19.21 -8.03 -20.61
CA GLN A 136 18.15 -8.65 -19.81
C GLN A 136 17.84 -7.85 -18.54
N LEU A 137 18.88 -7.39 -17.83
CA LEU A 137 18.71 -6.56 -16.64
C LEU A 137 17.98 -5.25 -16.97
N MET A 138 18.36 -4.57 -18.06
CA MET A 138 17.66 -3.35 -18.50
C MET A 138 16.19 -3.62 -18.82
N ALA A 139 15.88 -4.75 -19.46
CA ALA A 139 14.50 -5.14 -19.75
C ALA A 139 13.70 -5.40 -18.45
N GLN A 140 14.29 -6.11 -17.47
CA GLN A 140 13.65 -6.34 -16.17
C GLN A 140 13.40 -5.03 -15.42
N VAL A 141 14.36 -4.10 -15.42
CA VAL A 141 14.20 -2.77 -14.81
C VAL A 141 13.06 -2.01 -15.48
N ALA A 142 12.95 -2.04 -16.81
CA ALA A 142 11.85 -1.40 -17.53
C ALA A 142 10.48 -2.01 -17.15
N THR A 143 10.39 -3.34 -17.06
CA THR A 143 9.16 -4.01 -16.61
C THR A 143 8.81 -3.66 -15.16
N LEU A 144 9.79 -3.61 -14.25
CA LEU A 144 9.56 -3.20 -12.87
C LEU A 144 9.08 -1.75 -12.78
N GLN A 145 9.61 -0.86 -13.61
CA GLN A 145 9.18 0.53 -13.68
C GLN A 145 7.73 0.65 -14.16
N GLU A 146 7.32 -0.15 -15.15
CA GLU A 146 5.92 -0.21 -15.60
C GLU A 146 4.99 -0.75 -14.49
N GLN A 147 5.40 -1.83 -13.81
CA GLN A 147 4.65 -2.38 -12.68
C GLN A 147 4.51 -1.37 -11.55
N PHE A 148 5.59 -0.64 -11.23
CA PHE A 148 5.57 0.42 -10.22
C PHE A 148 4.59 1.53 -10.58
N ASN A 149 4.62 2.02 -11.83
CA ASN A 149 3.66 3.01 -12.31
C ASN A 149 2.20 2.48 -12.21
N GLY A 150 1.98 1.20 -12.53
CA GLY A 150 0.68 0.56 -12.36
C GLY A 150 0.21 0.51 -10.90
N VAL A 151 1.13 0.26 -9.96
CA VAL A 151 0.83 0.31 -8.51
C VAL A 151 0.51 1.72 -8.06
N CYS A 152 1.28 2.73 -8.48
CA CYS A 152 1.01 4.14 -8.17
C CYS A 152 -0.39 4.56 -8.62
N ASN A 153 -0.76 4.26 -9.87
CA ASN A 153 -2.08 4.60 -10.40
C ASN A 153 -3.22 3.92 -9.61
N ARG A 154 -3.02 2.66 -9.20
CA ARG A 154 -4.00 1.94 -8.37
C ARG A 154 -4.11 2.56 -6.97
N LEU A 155 -3.00 3.03 -6.41
CA LEU A 155 -3.00 3.70 -5.11
C LEU A 155 -3.80 5.01 -5.16
N THR A 156 -3.55 5.85 -6.18
CA THR A 156 -4.33 7.09 -6.39
C THR A 156 -5.82 6.80 -6.54
N ALA A 157 -6.19 5.77 -7.30
CA ALA A 157 -7.60 5.39 -7.45
C ALA A 157 -8.23 4.88 -6.13
N VAL A 158 -7.44 4.30 -5.23
CA VAL A 158 -7.91 3.91 -3.89
C VAL A 158 -8.09 5.14 -3.01
N GLU A 159 -7.15 6.09 -3.04
CA GLU A 159 -7.23 7.36 -2.29
C GLU A 159 -8.51 8.14 -2.66
N GLU A 160 -8.84 8.26 -3.95
CA GLU A 160 -10.07 8.91 -4.42
C GLU A 160 -11.35 8.22 -3.90
N LYS A 161 -11.35 6.88 -3.89
CA LYS A 161 -12.48 6.09 -3.38
C LYS A 161 -12.66 6.26 -1.86
N VAL A 162 -11.55 6.33 -1.12
CA VAL A 162 -11.57 6.58 0.32
C VAL A 162 -12.15 7.97 0.59
N ALA A 163 -11.65 9.01 -0.08
CA ALA A 163 -12.17 10.37 0.07
C ALA A 163 -13.67 10.47 -0.27
N THR A 164 -14.11 9.78 -1.32
CA THR A 164 -15.54 9.69 -1.68
C THR A 164 -16.37 9.02 -0.59
N THR A 165 -15.83 7.96 0.03
CA THR A 165 -16.50 7.22 1.10
C THR A 165 -16.62 8.06 2.37
N GLU A 166 -15.56 8.78 2.74
CA GLU A 166 -15.55 9.74 3.84
C GLU A 166 -16.62 10.83 3.65
N GLY A 167 -16.70 11.40 2.45
CA GLY A 167 -17.75 12.39 2.12
C GLY A 167 -19.17 11.84 2.30
N ARG A 168 -19.42 10.58 1.92
CA ARG A 168 -20.71 9.91 2.11
C ARG A 168 -21.03 9.64 3.59
N LEU A 169 -20.03 9.29 4.39
CA LEU A 169 -20.17 9.10 5.83
C LEU A 169 -20.55 10.42 6.51
N ASN A 170 -19.84 11.50 6.22
CA ASN A 170 -20.15 12.83 6.76
C ASN A 170 -21.58 13.28 6.42
N ASN A 171 -22.03 13.02 5.19
CA ASN A 171 -23.42 13.31 4.80
C ASN A 171 -24.44 12.48 5.62
N THR A 172 -24.14 11.20 5.83
CA THR A 172 -25.00 10.29 6.59
C THR A 172 -25.10 10.73 8.05
N GLU A 173 -23.97 11.10 8.66
CA GLU A 173 -23.92 11.65 10.02
C GLU A 173 -24.77 12.93 10.14
N GLY A 174 -24.64 13.86 9.19
CA GLY A 174 -25.49 15.06 9.16
C GLY A 174 -27.00 14.77 9.08
N ARG A 175 -27.39 13.73 8.34
CA ARG A 175 -28.80 13.28 8.25
C ARG A 175 -29.29 12.64 9.55
N LEU A 176 -28.43 11.90 10.24
CA LEU A 176 -28.76 11.31 11.55
C LEU A 176 -28.98 12.41 12.58
N ASN A 177 -28.08 13.40 12.67
CA ASN A 177 -28.22 14.55 13.56
C ASN A 177 -29.53 15.33 13.31
N ASN A 178 -29.91 15.51 12.03
CA ASN A 178 -31.19 16.15 11.70
C ASN A 178 -32.39 15.31 12.17
N THR A 179 -32.31 13.99 12.01
CA THR A 179 -33.37 13.07 12.43
C THR A 179 -33.54 13.08 13.94
N GLU A 180 -32.44 13.07 14.70
CA GLU A 180 -32.44 13.19 16.15
C GLU A 180 -33.09 14.50 16.60
N GLY A 181 -32.73 15.64 15.98
CA GLY A 181 -33.37 16.92 16.29
C GLY A 181 -34.89 16.92 16.04
N ARG A 182 -35.37 16.23 15.00
CA ARG A 182 -36.81 16.09 14.71
C ARG A 182 -37.51 15.19 15.73
N LEU A 183 -36.86 14.14 16.21
CA LEU A 183 -37.39 13.26 17.25
C LEU A 183 -37.53 14.03 18.57
N ASN A 184 -36.51 14.78 18.99
CA ASN A 184 -36.55 15.62 20.19
C ASN A 184 -37.69 16.66 20.13
N ASN A 185 -37.92 17.27 18.96
CA ASN A 185 -39.05 18.18 18.77
C ASN A 185 -40.41 17.47 18.93
N THR A 186 -40.52 16.26 18.37
CA THR A 186 -41.75 15.46 18.44
C THR A 186 -42.05 15.06 19.88
N GLU A 187 -41.04 14.63 20.63
CA GLU A 187 -41.15 14.32 22.05
C GLU A 187 -41.64 15.52 22.87
N GLY A 188 -41.06 16.70 22.65
CA GLY A 188 -41.53 17.93 23.32
C GLY A 188 -43.00 18.27 23.02
N ARG A 189 -43.47 18.02 21.80
CA ARG A 189 -44.89 18.21 21.41
C ARG A 189 -45.81 17.18 22.06
N LEU A 190 -45.36 15.94 22.23
CA LEU A 190 -46.10 14.90 22.93
C LEU A 190 -46.26 15.26 24.42
N ASN A 191 -45.17 15.65 25.09
CA ASN A 191 -45.22 16.11 26.49
C ASN A 191 -46.18 17.29 26.68
N THR A 192 -46.20 18.23 25.73
CA THR A 192 -47.15 19.36 25.76
C THR A 192 -48.60 18.89 25.59
N THR A 193 -48.84 17.92 24.72
CA THR A 193 -50.18 17.34 24.50
C THR A 193 -50.67 16.60 25.74
N GLU A 194 -49.79 15.82 26.37
CA GLU A 194 -50.08 15.09 27.60
C GLU A 194 -50.51 16.04 28.72
N GLY A 195 -49.75 17.11 28.99
CA GLY A 195 -50.14 18.10 30.01
C GLY A 195 -51.50 18.77 29.74
N ARG A 196 -51.84 19.02 28.47
CA ARG A 196 -53.17 19.55 28.09
C ARG A 196 -54.29 18.55 28.33
N LEU A 197 -54.04 17.26 28.10
CA LEU A 197 -55.00 16.20 28.39
C LEU A 197 -55.27 16.09 29.89
N THR A 198 -54.22 16.07 30.72
CA THR A 198 -54.36 16.10 32.19
C THR A 198 -55.20 17.30 32.66
N THR A 199 -54.91 18.50 32.15
CA THR A 199 -55.70 19.71 32.49
C THR A 199 -57.17 19.58 32.07
N THR A 200 -57.44 18.91 30.94
CA THR A 200 -58.81 18.71 30.45
C THR A 200 -59.56 17.72 31.32
N GLU A 201 -58.91 16.65 31.75
CA GLU A 201 -59.44 15.63 32.65
C GLU A 201 -59.82 16.23 34.02
N GLU A 202 -58.96 17.06 34.61
CA GLU A 202 -59.26 17.78 35.86
C GLU A 202 -60.51 18.68 35.74
N ARG A 203 -60.67 19.36 34.60
CA ARG A 203 -61.83 20.22 34.33
C ARG A 203 -63.11 19.42 34.15
N LEU A 204 -63.03 18.24 33.53
CA LEU A 204 -64.17 17.33 33.39
C LEU A 204 -64.63 16.83 34.76
N ASN A 205 -63.70 16.37 35.61
CA ASN A 205 -64.00 15.94 36.98
C ASN A 205 -64.69 17.06 37.78
N THR A 206 -64.16 18.28 37.71
CA THR A 206 -64.79 19.46 38.35
C THR A 206 -66.21 19.72 37.84
N THR A 207 -66.45 19.51 36.54
CA THR A 207 -67.78 19.71 35.94
C THR A 207 -68.75 18.63 36.40
N GLU A 208 -68.29 17.38 36.49
CA GLU A 208 -69.08 16.25 36.99
C GLU A 208 -69.50 16.45 38.46
N GLU A 209 -68.57 16.89 39.33
CA GLU A 209 -68.89 17.23 40.73
C GLU A 209 -69.99 18.31 40.84
N ARG A 210 -69.93 19.33 39.98
CA ARG A 210 -70.94 20.40 39.93
C ARG A 210 -72.30 19.91 39.45
N LEU A 211 -72.32 19.01 38.47
CA LEU A 211 -73.55 18.38 37.99
C LEU A 211 -74.20 17.54 39.09
N ASN A 212 -73.43 16.67 39.74
CA ASN A 212 -73.89 15.86 40.87
C ASN A 212 -74.47 16.73 42.00
N THR A 213 -73.81 17.85 42.31
CA THR A 213 -74.32 18.82 43.29
C THR A 213 -75.65 19.44 42.87
N THR A 214 -75.80 19.76 41.58
CA THR A 214 -77.02 20.37 41.03
C THR A 214 -78.18 19.37 41.04
N GLU A 215 -77.92 18.12 40.64
CA GLU A 215 -78.89 17.03 40.69
C GLU A 215 -79.37 16.76 42.12
N GLY A 216 -78.44 16.71 43.09
CA GLY A 216 -78.81 16.59 44.50
C GLY A 216 -79.70 17.73 45.01
N ARG A 217 -79.49 18.97 44.52
CA ARG A 217 -80.35 20.11 44.85
C ARG A 217 -81.75 20.00 44.23
N LEU A 218 -81.86 19.55 42.97
CA LEU A 218 -83.14 19.36 42.29
C LEU A 218 -83.99 18.29 42.99
N ASN A 219 -83.37 17.15 43.34
CA ASN A 219 -84.05 16.08 44.07
C ASN A 219 -84.61 16.55 45.43
N ASN A 220 -83.92 17.46 46.12
CA ASN A 220 -84.40 18.04 47.38
C ASN A 220 -85.56 19.05 47.19
N THR A 221 -85.74 19.61 45.99
CA THR A 221 -86.84 20.54 45.70
C THR A 221 -88.08 19.87 45.14
N GLU A 222 -87.97 18.64 44.62
CA GLU A 222 -89.08 17.86 44.06
C GLU A 222 -89.70 16.87 45.07
N GLY A 223 -89.09 16.70 46.26
CA GLY A 223 -89.55 15.83 47.35
C GLY A 223 -90.37 16.51 48.44
#